data_AF-A0A938WUZ6-F1
#
_entry.id   AF-A0A938WUZ6-F1
#
_cell.length_a   1.000
_cell.length_b   1.000
_cell.length_c   1.000
_cell.angle_alpha   90.00
_cell.angle_beta   90.00
_cell.angle_gamma   90.00
#
_symmetry.space_group_name_H-M   'P 1'
#
loop_
_entity.id
_entity.type
_entity.pdbx_description
1 polymer ?
#
loop_
_entity_poly.entity_id
_entity_poly.type
_entity_poly.pdbx_seq_one_letter_code
_entity_poly.pdbx_strand_id
1 'polypeptide(L)'
;MGQRQAKASVANMPNWTQLGKMGIDRQVLEASGELDRLLAGEESGIMTLRLRTGLVDITTDATLRIVADSEGRPVLQVNGIDKEKM
;
A
#
# COMPACT_ATOMS: atom_id res chain seq x y z
N MET A 1 11.17 4.79 -22.97
CA MET A 1 11.97 4.99 -21.74
C MET A 1 11.40 4.04 -20.70
N GLY A 2 12.03 2.88 -20.51
CA GLY A 2 11.54 1.89 -19.56
C GLY A 2 11.74 2.42 -18.14
N GLN A 3 10.65 2.68 -17.43
CA GLN A 3 10.73 2.89 -15.99
C GLN A 3 11.39 1.64 -15.41
N ARG A 4 12.63 1.77 -14.94
CA ARG A 4 13.25 0.79 -14.05
C ARG A 4 12.38 0.78 -12.81
N GLN A 5 11.37 -0.08 -12.78
CA GLN A 5 10.68 -0.38 -11.54
C GLN A 5 11.77 -0.92 -10.61
N ALA A 6 12.10 -0.14 -9.58
CA ALA A 6 12.93 -0.63 -8.50
C ALA A 6 12.18 -1.84 -7.94
N LYS A 7 12.76 -3.02 -8.13
CA LYS A 7 12.16 -4.27 -7.67
C LYS A 7 12.02 -4.14 -6.15
N ALA A 8 10.81 -3.84 -5.69
CA ALA A 8 10.57 -3.63 -4.28
C ALA A 8 10.83 -4.96 -3.58
N SER A 9 11.60 -4.90 -2.51
CA SER A 9 11.82 -6.05 -1.63
C SER A 9 11.11 -5.78 -0.32
N VAL A 10 10.61 -6.83 0.32
CA VAL A 10 9.89 -6.76 1.60
C VAL A 10 10.71 -6.01 2.68
N ALA A 11 12.04 -6.10 2.61
CA ALA A 11 12.97 -5.41 3.50
C ALA A 11 13.01 -3.88 3.29
N ASN A 12 12.71 -3.41 2.08
CA ASN A 12 12.70 -1.99 1.75
C ASN A 12 11.30 -1.37 1.82
N MET A 13 10.26 -2.16 2.13
CA MET A 13 8.90 -1.62 2.23
C MET A 13 8.75 -0.63 3.39
N PRO A 14 7.83 0.34 3.26
CA PRO A 14 7.49 1.24 4.36
C PRO A 14 7.00 0.47 5.58
N ASN A 15 7.18 1.07 6.77
CA ASN A 15 7.03 0.44 8.08
C ASN A 15 5.74 -0.39 8.24
N TRP A 16 5.89 -1.73 8.26
CA TRP A 16 4.80 -2.70 8.44
C TRP A 16 3.95 -2.46 9.69
N THR A 17 4.52 -1.94 10.77
CA THR A 17 3.77 -1.62 12.00
C THR A 17 2.79 -0.46 11.78
N GLN A 18 3.14 0.53 10.95
CA GLN A 18 2.22 1.61 10.61
C GLN A 18 1.16 1.15 9.60
N LEU A 19 1.55 0.31 8.65
CA LEU A 19 0.64 -0.31 7.69
C LEU A 19 -0.44 -1.15 8.40
N GLY A 20 -0.06 -1.97 9.38
CA GLY A 20 -1.01 -2.76 10.17
C GLY A 20 -2.05 -1.91 10.91
N LYS A 21 -1.67 -0.71 11.38
CA LYS A 21 -2.62 0.25 11.98
C LYS A 21 -3.65 0.80 10.99
N MET A 22 -3.34 0.74 9.69
CA MET A 22 -4.24 1.14 8.61
C MET A 22 -5.08 -0.03 8.06
N GLY A 23 -4.94 -1.23 8.64
CA GLY A 23 -5.57 -2.46 8.16
C GLY A 23 -4.76 -3.21 7.10
N ILE A 24 -3.51 -2.80 6.84
CA ILE A 24 -2.63 -3.42 5.85
C ILE A 24 -1.65 -4.34 6.59
N ASP A 25 -2.04 -5.60 6.74
CA ASP A 25 -1.23 -6.61 7.41
C ASP A 25 -0.40 -7.43 6.41
N ARG A 26 0.90 -7.56 6.67
CA ARG A 26 1.81 -8.32 5.82
C ARG A 26 1.37 -9.78 5.67
N GLN A 27 1.01 -10.45 6.76
CA GLN A 27 0.65 -11.85 6.75
C GLN A 27 -0.64 -12.08 5.95
N VAL A 28 -1.57 -11.12 6.00
CA VAL A 28 -2.80 -11.16 5.19
C VAL A 28 -2.48 -10.99 3.70
N LEU A 29 -1.59 -10.06 3.34
CA LEU A 29 -1.15 -9.87 1.96
C LEU A 29 -0.37 -11.09 1.43
N GLU A 30 0.45 -11.73 2.27
CA GLU A 30 1.14 -12.97 1.95
C GLU A 30 0.15 -14.12 1.73
N ALA A 31 -0.81 -14.30 2.65
CA ALA A 31 -1.80 -15.38 2.57
C ALA A 31 -2.75 -15.23 1.37
N SER A 32 -3.02 -14.00 0.93
CA SER A 32 -3.86 -13.71 -0.23
C SER A 32 -3.11 -13.69 -1.56
N GLY A 33 -1.76 -13.73 -1.54
CA GLY A 33 -0.92 -13.59 -2.74
C GLY A 33 -0.83 -12.14 -3.26
N GLU A 34 -1.43 -11.19 -2.56
CA GLU A 34 -1.39 -9.77 -2.91
C GLU A 34 0.01 -9.18 -2.69
N LEU A 35 0.79 -9.73 -1.76
CA LEU A 35 2.17 -9.30 -1.56
C LEU A 35 3.02 -9.54 -2.82
N ASP A 36 2.89 -10.69 -3.48
CA ASP A 36 3.65 -11.00 -4.69
C ASP A 36 3.32 -10.04 -5.83
N ARG A 37 2.04 -9.68 -6.00
CA ARG A 37 1.59 -8.66 -6.97
C ARG A 37 2.22 -7.31 -6.69
N LEU A 38 2.16 -6.86 -5.44
CA LEU A 38 2.74 -5.59 -5.01
C LEU A 38 4.25 -5.55 -5.28
N LEU A 39 4.98 -6.61 -4.93
CA LEU A 39 6.43 -6.71 -5.16
C LEU A 39 6.79 -6.80 -6.65
N ALA A 40 5.89 -7.32 -7.48
CA ALA A 40 6.00 -7.32 -8.94
C ALA A 40 5.69 -5.95 -9.58
N GLY A 41 5.24 -4.97 -8.79
CA GLY A 41 4.85 -3.63 -9.27
C GLY A 41 3.42 -3.57 -9.83
N GLU A 42 2.66 -4.65 -9.64
CA GLU A 42 1.24 -4.74 -9.98
C GLU A 42 0.38 -4.09 -8.88
N GLU A 43 -0.84 -3.70 -9.27
CA GLU A 43 -1.84 -3.21 -8.33
C GLU A 43 -2.51 -4.40 -7.62
N SER A 44 -2.79 -4.23 -6.32
CA SER A 44 -3.52 -5.23 -5.56
C SER A 44 -4.99 -5.29 -5.99
N GLY A 45 -5.70 -6.34 -5.57
CA GLY A 45 -7.15 -6.33 -5.50
C GLY A 45 -7.69 -5.25 -4.56
N ILE A 46 -9.00 -5.02 -4.66
CA ILE A 46 -9.74 -4.12 -3.75
C ILE A 46 -9.69 -4.71 -2.35
N MET A 47 -9.29 -3.89 -1.39
CA MET A 47 -9.26 -4.24 0.03
C MET A 47 -9.80 -3.10 0.88
N THR A 48 -10.45 -3.47 1.98
CA THR A 48 -11.00 -2.50 2.91
C THR A 48 -9.91 -2.01 3.86
N LEU A 49 -9.64 -0.71 3.83
CA LEU A 49 -8.68 -0.05 4.71
C LEU A 49 -9.40 0.66 5.84
N ARG A 50 -8.75 0.71 7.00
CA ARG A 50 -9.22 1.45 8.17
C ARG A 50 -8.21 2.52 8.54
N LEU A 51 -8.46 3.75 8.13
CA LEU A 51 -7.60 4.89 8.39
C LEU A 51 -8.07 5.63 9.62
N ARG A 52 -7.15 5.94 10.53
CA ARG A 52 -7.43 6.79 11.67
C ARG A 52 -6.84 8.17 11.45
N THR A 53 -7.71 9.16 11.27
CA THR A 53 -7.32 10.58 11.11
C THR A 53 -7.87 11.39 12.29
N GLY A 54 -7.01 11.63 13.28
CA GLY A 54 -7.42 12.29 14.52
C GLY A 54 -8.42 11.47 15.32
N LEU A 55 -9.65 12.00 15.48
CA LEU A 55 -10.74 11.37 16.22
C LEU A 55 -11.67 10.51 15.34
N VAL A 56 -11.47 10.52 14.02
CA VAL A 56 -12.34 9.83 13.07
C VAL A 56 -11.65 8.56 12.56
N ASP A 57 -12.39 7.45 12.62
CA ASP A 57 -12.05 6.22 11.93
C ASP A 57 -12.79 6.19 10.58
N ILE A 58 -12.05 6.05 9.49
CA ILE A 58 -12.56 5.98 8.13
C ILE A 58 -12.33 4.58 7.62
N THR A 59 -13.39 3.94 7.16
CA THR A 59 -13.33 2.64 6.48
C THR A 59 -13.63 2.87 5.01
N THR A 60 -12.73 2.44 4.12
CA THR A 60 -12.86 2.69 2.69
C THR A 60 -12.25 1.57 1.87
N ASP A 61 -12.84 1.28 0.72
CA ASP A 61 -12.31 0.30 -0.23
C ASP A 61 -11.24 0.96 -1.09
N ALA A 62 -10.07 0.34 -1.15
CA ALA A 62 -8.91 0.88 -1.82
C ALA A 62 -8.10 -0.23 -2.52
N THR A 63 -7.31 0.16 -3.50
CA THR A 63 -6.25 -0.69 -4.06
C THR A 63 -4.88 -0.16 -3.63
N LEU A 64 -3.89 -1.05 -3.58
CA LEU A 64 -2.53 -0.74 -3.17
C LEU A 64 -1.57 -0.93 -4.34
N ARG A 65 -0.53 -0.10 -4.39
CA ARG A 65 0.57 -0.26 -5.35
C ARG A 65 1.89 0.19 -4.76
N ILE A 66 2.98 -0.51 -5.06
CA ILE A 66 4.32 0.01 -4.75
C ILE A 66 4.79 0.89 -5.91
N VAL A 67 5.10 2.15 -5.59
CA VAL A 67 5.69 3.10 -6.53
C VAL A 67 7.00 3.62 -5.97
N ALA A 68 7.86 4.15 -6.84
CA ALA A 68 9.06 4.85 -6.38
C ALA A 68 8.72 6.33 -6.11
N ASP A 69 9.16 6.86 -4.97
CA ASP A 69 9.11 8.30 -4.71
C ASP A 69 10.14 9.07 -5.55
N SER A 70 10.18 10.39 -5.39
CA SER A 70 11.13 11.27 -6.10
C SER A 70 12.60 10.95 -5.80
N GLU A 71 12.90 10.25 -4.71
CA GLU A 71 14.24 9.80 -4.33
C GLU A 71 14.50 8.32 -4.71
N GLY A 72 13.57 7.69 -5.43
CA GLY A 72 13.68 6.29 -5.85
C GLY A 72 13.37 5.27 -4.75
N ARG A 73 12.85 5.69 -3.58
CA ARG A 73 12.48 4.79 -2.49
C ARG A 73 11.10 4.19 -2.75
N PRO A 74 10.89 2.90 -2.46
CA PRO A 74 9.58 2.28 -2.60
C PRO A 74 8.62 2.86 -1.55
N VAL A 75 7.48 3.37 -2.01
CA VAL A 75 6.37 3.82 -1.18
C VAL A 75 5.11 3.05 -1.55
N LEU A 76 4.29 2.76 -0.54
CA LEU A 76 3.00 2.12 -0.75
C LEU A 76 1.97 3.22 -1.05
N GLN A 77 1.56 3.30 -2.30
CA GLN A 77 0.45 4.14 -2.74
C GLN A 77 -0.87 3.45 -2.41
N VAL A 78 -1.80 4.24 -1.88
CA VAL A 78 -3.18 3.83 -1.64
C VAL A 78 -4.09 4.58 -2.61
N ASN A 79 -4.79 3.84 -3.46
CA ASN A 79 -5.70 4.36 -4.46
C ASN A 79 -7.15 4.20 -3.99
N GLY A 80 -8.01 5.17 -4.24
CA GLY A 80 -9.43 5.14 -3.83
C GLY A 80 -9.77 5.98 -2.59
N ILE A 81 -8.77 6.59 -1.93
CA ILE A 81 -9.02 7.59 -0.89
C ILE A 81 -9.07 8.98 -1.54
N ASP A 82 -10.27 9.53 -1.65
CA ASP A 82 -10.47 10.88 -2.14
C ASP A 82 -10.31 11.89 -0.98
N LYS A 83 -9.22 12.69 -1.04
CA LYS A 83 -8.91 13.69 -0.01
C LYS A 83 -9.99 14.78 0.09
N GLU A 84 -10.78 15.01 -0.94
CA GLU A 84 -11.81 16.07 -0.94
C GLU A 84 -13.05 15.72 -0.10
N LYS A 85 -13.14 14.46 0.39
CA LYS A 85 -14.20 14.01 1.30
C LYS A 85 -13.75 13.74 2.74
N MET A 86 -12.52 14.13 3.11
CA MET A 86 -11.99 14.03 4.48
C MET A 86 -12.18 15.33 5.27
#